data_AF-A0A916R8Y8-F1
#
_entry.id   AF-A0A916R8Y8-F1
#
_cell.length_a   1.000
_cell.length_b   1.000
_cell.length_c   1.000
_cell.angle_alpha   90.00
_cell.angle_beta   90.00
_cell.angle_gamma   90.00
#
_symmetry.space_group_name_H-M   'P 1'
#
loop_
_entity.id
_entity.type
_entity.pdbx_description
1 polymer ?
#
loop_
_entity_poly.entity_id
_entity_poly.type
_entity_poly.pdbx_seq_one_letter_code
_entity_poly.pdbx_strand_id
1 'polypeptide(L)'
;MISLQQLTNSVETYSITAIIDTALCVGSGGSSGSLADKPIIRNAEGNLLIPGSQIKGRLRHECEKIARGLNWAICESPNPETMCPKNHF
;
A
#
# COMPACT_ATOMS: atom_id res chain seq x y z
N MET A 1 19.77 -14.42 -18.67
CA MET A 1 18.96 -15.27 -17.76
C MET A 1 19.26 -14.77 -16.35
N ILE A 2 18.35 -14.03 -15.70
CA ILE A 2 18.59 -13.53 -14.34
C ILE A 2 18.26 -14.67 -13.38
N SER A 3 19.26 -15.14 -12.62
CA SER A 3 19.05 -16.18 -11.61
C SER A 3 18.55 -15.55 -10.32
N LEU A 4 17.23 -15.65 -10.08
CA LEU A 4 16.56 -15.12 -8.88
C LEU A 4 17.08 -15.73 -7.56
N GLN A 5 17.78 -16.86 -7.65
CA GLN A 5 18.35 -17.60 -6.51
C GLN A 5 19.53 -16.88 -5.84
N GLN A 6 20.11 -15.86 -6.49
CA GLN A 6 21.23 -15.06 -5.95
C GLN A 6 20.79 -13.79 -5.20
N LEU A 7 19.49 -13.45 -5.17
CA LEU A 7 19.02 -12.33 -4.33
C LEU A 7 18.79 -12.81 -2.89
N THR A 8 19.85 -12.79 -2.08
CA THR A 8 19.74 -12.80 -0.61
C THR A 8 19.18 -11.47 -0.15
N ASN A 9 17.85 -11.29 -0.26
CA ASN A 9 17.18 -10.19 0.41
C ASN A 9 17.07 -10.56 1.89
N SER A 10 17.90 -9.95 2.73
CA SER A 10 17.73 -10.04 4.19
C SER A 10 16.43 -9.32 4.55
N VAL A 11 15.41 -10.07 4.97
CA VAL A 11 14.18 -9.49 5.49
C VAL A 11 14.40 -9.18 6.96
N GLU A 12 14.42 -7.90 7.29
CA GLU A 12 14.38 -7.45 8.68
C GLU A 12 12.92 -7.21 9.09
N THR A 13 12.53 -7.73 10.25
CA THR A 13 11.15 -7.62 10.75
C THR A 13 11.11 -6.72 11.96
N TYR A 14 10.30 -5.67 11.86
CA TYR A 14 10.04 -4.74 12.95
C TYR A 14 8.61 -4.93 13.47
N SER A 15 8.48 -5.22 14.76
CA SER A 15 7.18 -5.26 15.44
C SER A 15 6.83 -3.86 15.91
N ILE A 16 5.64 -3.39 15.57
CA ILE A 16 5.13 -2.07 15.96
C ILE A 16 3.74 -2.19 16.58
N THR A 17 3.43 -1.26 17.48
CA THR A 17 2.09 -1.10 18.05
C THR A 17 1.58 0.28 17.68
N ALA A 18 0.41 0.34 17.05
CA ALA A 18 -0.27 1.59 16.73
C ALA A 18 -1.40 1.84 17.73
N ILE A 19 -1.53 3.08 18.18
CA ILE A 19 -2.63 3.53 19.04
C ILE A 19 -3.64 4.25 18.15
N ILE A 20 -4.90 3.83 18.23
CA ILE A 20 -6.00 4.46 17.50
C ILE A 20 -6.60 5.55 18.41
N ASP A 21 -6.18 6.79 18.20
CA ASP A 21 -6.62 7.94 19.00
C ASP A 21 -8.00 8.48 18.55
N THR A 22 -8.33 8.27 17.27
CA THR A 22 -9.61 8.68 16.66
C THR A 22 -10.26 7.51 15.93
N ALA A 23 -11.57 7.58 15.70
CA ALA A 23 -12.30 6.54 14.96
C ALA A 23 -11.59 6.12 13.66
N LEU A 24 -11.24 4.84 13.54
CA LEU A 24 -10.52 4.29 12.40
C LEU A 24 -11.49 3.81 11.31
N CYS A 25 -11.34 4.34 10.09
CA CYS A 25 -12.09 3.90 8.92
C CYS A 25 -11.14 3.47 7.79
N VAL A 26 -11.07 2.17 7.53
CA VAL A 26 -10.27 1.59 6.45
C VAL A 26 -11.17 0.72 5.59
N GLY A 27 -11.51 1.23 4.41
CA GLY A 27 -12.38 0.51 3.49
C GLY A 27 -11.65 -0.58 2.72
N SER A 28 -12.30 -1.73 2.57
CA SER A 28 -12.01 -2.65 1.47
C SER A 28 -12.50 -2.02 0.17
N GLY A 29 -11.75 -2.13 -0.92
CA GLY A 29 -12.28 -1.84 -2.26
C GLY A 29 -13.56 -2.65 -2.48
N GLY A 30 -14.49 -2.09 -3.28
CA GLY A 30 -15.87 -2.56 -3.45
C GLY A 30 -15.99 -4.08 -3.53
N SER A 31 -16.45 -4.67 -2.44
CA SER A 31 -16.96 -6.04 -2.45
C SER A 31 -18.38 -5.96 -3.00
N SER A 32 -18.56 -6.50 -4.21
CA SER A 32 -19.89 -6.75 -4.78
C SER A 32 -20.65 -7.67 -3.82
N GLY A 33 -21.49 -7.09 -2.96
CA GLY A 33 -22.26 -7.83 -1.94
C GLY A 33 -22.18 -7.28 -0.51
N SER A 34 -21.47 -6.18 -0.24
CA SER A 34 -21.48 -5.57 1.09
C SER A 34 -22.77 -4.78 1.35
N LEU A 35 -23.34 -4.92 2.56
CA LEU A 35 -24.48 -4.11 3.05
C LEU A 35 -24.08 -2.65 3.37
N ALA A 36 -22.79 -2.34 3.35
CA ALA A 36 -22.25 -1.01 3.62
C ALA A 36 -21.37 -0.54 2.46
N ASP A 37 -21.37 0.77 2.19
CA ASP A 37 -20.60 1.35 1.08
C ASP A 37 -19.08 1.14 1.21
N LYS A 38 -18.59 0.93 2.44
CA LYS A 38 -17.17 0.83 2.75
C LYS A 38 -16.91 -0.04 3.99
N PRO A 39 -17.08 -1.37 3.90
CA PRO A 39 -16.88 -2.25 5.04
C PRO A 39 -15.42 -2.19 5.51
N ILE A 40 -15.24 -2.21 6.83
CA ILE A 40 -13.94 -2.44 7.43
C ILE A 40 -13.63 -3.94 7.35
N ILE A 41 -12.45 -4.27 6.84
CA ILE A 41 -12.01 -5.66 6.71
C ILE A 41 -11.73 -6.23 8.10
N ARG A 42 -12.23 -7.44 8.33
CA ARG A 42 -11.91 -8.25 9.51
C ARG A 42 -11.35 -9.60 9.07
N ASN A 43 -10.48 -10.18 9.89
CA ASN A 43 -10.04 -11.56 9.69
C ASN A 43 -11.15 -12.56 10.12
N ALA A 44 -10.91 -13.86 9.96
CA ALA A 44 -11.85 -14.91 10.34
C ALA A 44 -12.22 -14.92 11.83
N GLU A 45 -11.38 -14.34 12.69
CA GLU A 45 -11.57 -14.24 14.14
C GLU A 45 -12.29 -12.94 14.54
N GLY A 46 -12.67 -12.09 13.57
CA GLY A 46 -13.34 -10.81 13.81
C GLY A 46 -12.41 -9.64 14.15
N ASN A 47 -11.10 -9.85 14.13
CA ASN A 47 -10.10 -8.81 14.38
C ASN A 47 -10.04 -7.82 13.22
N LEU A 48 -9.92 -6.53 13.53
CA LEU A 48 -9.76 -5.47 12.52
C LEU A 48 -8.47 -5.68 11.73
N LEU A 49 -8.57 -5.67 10.40
CA LEU A 49 -7.44 -5.86 9.50
C LEU A 49 -7.16 -4.56 8.74
N ILE A 50 -5.92 -4.08 8.86
CA ILE A 50 -5.41 -2.97 8.05
C ILE A 50 -4.61 -3.57 6.88
N PRO A 51 -5.00 -3.38 5.62
CA PRO A 51 -4.23 -3.88 4.49
C PRO A 51 -2.82 -3.29 4.46
N GLY A 52 -1.81 -4.13 4.27
CA GLY A 52 -0.42 -3.67 4.15
C GLY A 52 -0.21 -2.70 2.99
N SER A 53 -1.02 -2.79 1.92
CA SER A 53 -1.04 -1.82 0.82
C SER A 53 -1.43 -0.41 1.27
N GLN A 54 -2.34 -0.27 2.25
CA GLN A 54 -2.75 1.03 2.79
C GLN A 54 -1.64 1.65 3.63
N ILE A 55 -1.00 0.85 4.50
CA ILE A 55 0.14 1.30 5.31
C ILE A 55 1.30 1.73 4.40
N LYS A 56 1.67 0.88 3.44
CA LYS A 56 2.69 1.17 2.42
C LYS A 56 2.37 2.44 1.64
N GLY A 57 1.10 2.62 1.25
CA GLY A 57 0.62 3.80 0.52
C GLY A 57 0.80 5.09 1.30
N ARG A 58 0.32 5.12 2.55
CA ARG A 58 0.42 6.30 3.42
C ARG A 58 1.85 6.60 3.82
N LEU A 59 2.64 5.60 4.19
CA LEU A 59 4.06 5.80 4.52
C LEU A 59 4.82 6.41 3.33
N ARG A 60 4.65 5.87 2.12
CA ARG A 60 5.27 6.44 0.91
C ARG A 60 4.87 7.90 0.72
N HIS A 61 3.58 8.21 0.84
CA HIS A 61 3.07 9.57 0.63
C HIS A 61 3.72 10.59 1.59
N GLU A 62 3.83 10.25 2.87
CA GLU A 62 4.47 11.13 3.86
C GLU A 62 5.97 11.26 3.62
N CYS A 63 6.67 10.17 3.30
CA CYS A 63 8.09 10.22 2.94
C CYS A 63 8.34 11.11 1.71
N GLU A 64 7.52 10.99 0.66
CA GLU A 64 7.61 11.86 -0.52
C GLU A 64 7.34 13.31 -0.18
N LYS A 65 6.38 13.60 0.71
CA LYS A 65 6.08 14.97 1.16
C LYS A 65 7.29 15.59 1.86
N ILE A 66 7.96 14.85 2.74
CA ILE A 66 9.20 15.29 3.39
C ILE A 66 10.30 15.51 2.35
N ALA A 67 10.52 14.54 1.45
CA ALA A 67 11.54 14.64 0.41
C ALA A 67 11.34 15.85 -0.52
N ARG A 68 10.10 16.15 -0.93
CA ARG A 68 9.77 17.38 -1.68
C ARG A 68 10.15 18.64 -0.91
N GLY A 69 9.86 18.69 0.39
CA GLY A 69 10.23 19.82 1.26
C GLY A 69 11.73 20.01 1.45
N LEU A 70 12.53 18.96 1.22
CA LEU A 70 14.00 18.98 1.27
C LEU A 70 14.64 19.13 -0.11
N ASN A 71 13.85 19.34 -1.17
CA ASN A 71 14.30 19.37 -2.57
C ASN A 71 15.05 18.08 -2.99
N TRP A 72 14.68 16.94 -2.43
CA TRP A 72 15.22 15.64 -2.83
C TRP A 72 14.43 15.06 -4.00
N ALA A 73 15.11 14.26 -4.82
CA ALA A 73 14.46 13.53 -5.91
C ALA A 73 13.46 12.51 -5.33
N ILE A 74 12.30 12.41 -5.97
CA ILE A 74 11.25 11.45 -5.62
C ILE A 74 10.87 10.62 -6.85
N CYS A 75 10.33 9.43 -6.61
CA CYS A 75 9.82 8.59 -7.69
C CYS A 75 8.46 9.12 -8.15
N GLU A 76 8.28 9.30 -9.45
CA GLU A 76 7.00 9.71 -10.01
C GLU A 76 6.17 8.51 -10.46
N SER A 77 4.86 8.72 -10.56
CA SER A 77 3.99 7.71 -11.17
C SER A 77 4.44 7.49 -12.61
N PRO A 78 4.47 6.23 -13.07
CA PRO A 78 4.88 5.96 -14.44
C PRO A 78 3.94 6.66 -15.42
N ASN A 79 4.50 7.27 -16.48
CA ASN A 79 3.69 7.90 -17.50
C ASN A 79 2.87 6.83 -18.25
N PRO A 80 1.52 6.90 -18.23
CA PRO A 80 0.66 5.93 -18.90
C PRO A 80 0.94 5.81 -20.40
N GLU A 81 1.36 6.89 -21.05
CA GLU A 81 1.65 6.93 -22.50
C GLU A 81 2.93 6.17 -22.86
N THR A 82 3.87 6.05 -21.92
CA THR A 82 5.16 5.36 -22.12
C THR A 82 5.23 4.00 -21.43
N MET A 83 4.15 3.60 -20.75
CA MET A 83 4.03 2.26 -20.17
C MET A 83 3.71 1.23 -21.25
N CYS A 84 3.97 -0.05 -20.97
CA CYS A 84 3.75 -1.13 -21.92
C CYS A 84 2.35 -1.02 -22.56
N PRO A 85 2.25 -0.89 -23.90
CA PRO A 85 0.97 -0.72 -24.55
C PRO A 85 0.11 -1.96 -24.32
N LYS A 86 -1.14 -1.75 -23.91
CA LYS A 86 -2.17 -2.79 -24.02
C LYS A 86 -2.53 -2.84 -25.49
N ASN A 87 -2.00 -3.81 -26.23
CA ASN A 87 -2.45 -4.08 -27.60
C ASN A 87 -3.99 -4.16 -27.59
N HIS A 88 -4.62 -3.20 -28.25
CA HIS A 88 -6.03 -3.27 -28.60
C HIS A 88 -6.14 -4.36 -29.68
N PHE A 89 -6.83 -5.46 -29.36
CA PHE A 89 -7.36 -6.39 -30.34
C PHE A 89 -8.60 -5.78 -31.01
#